data_AF-A0A8I6AVX1-F1
#
_entry.id   AF-A0A8I6AVX1-F1
#
_cell.length_a   1.000
_cell.length_b   1.000
_cell.length_c   1.000
_cell.angle_alpha   90.00
_cell.angle_beta   90.00
_cell.angle_gamma   90.00
#
_symmetry.space_group_name_H-M   'P 1'
#
loop_
_entity.id
_entity.type
_entity.pdbx_description
1 polymer ?
#
loop_
_entity_poly.entity_id
_entity_poly.type
_entity_poly.pdbx_seq_one_letter_code
_entity_poly.pdbx_strand_id
1 'polypeptide(L)'
;MADEIAKAQVAQPGGDTIFGKIIRKEILAKIIFEDDRCLAFHDISSQAPRHFLVIPKKHISQVSVADDDDESLLGHLMIVGKKCAADLGLKRGYRMVANEGADEGWGQSVYHTSSMSLEVGR
;
A
#
# COMPACT_ATOMS: atom_id res chain seq x y z
N MET A 1 9.52 -7.50 18.93
CA MET A 1 9.35 -7.48 17.46
C MET A 1 7.90 -7.64 17.04
N ALA A 2 7.16 -8.68 17.44
CA ALA A 2 5.73 -8.81 17.10
C ALA A 2 4.85 -7.67 17.67
N ASP A 3 5.21 -7.16 18.85
CA ASP A 3 4.42 -6.16 19.58
C ASP A 3 4.47 -4.76 18.96
N GLU A 4 5.55 -4.41 18.26
CA GLU A 4 5.66 -3.12 17.53
C GLU A 4 4.89 -3.14 16.21
N ILE A 5 4.83 -4.30 15.55
CA ILE A 5 4.07 -4.51 14.31
C ILE A 5 2.57 -4.48 14.61
N ALA A 6 2.14 -5.11 15.72
CA ALA A 6 0.75 -5.07 16.19
C ALA A 6 0.33 -3.67 16.63
N LYS A 7 1.20 -2.92 17.33
CA LYS A 7 0.92 -1.53 17.73
C LYS A 7 0.86 -0.57 16.53
N ALA A 8 1.64 -0.83 15.48
CA ALA A 8 1.65 0.00 14.29
C ALA A 8 0.49 -0.29 13.30
N GLN A 9 -0.24 -1.40 13.49
CA GLN A 9 -1.53 -1.68 12.85
C GLN A 9 -2.70 -0.92 13.48
N VAL A 10 -2.49 -0.24 14.61
CA VAL A 10 -3.54 0.59 15.23
C VAL A 10 -3.66 1.89 14.45
N ALA A 11 -4.69 1.92 13.61
CA ALA A 11 -5.27 3.07 12.96
C ALA A 11 -5.32 4.33 13.86
N GLN A 12 -4.44 5.30 13.62
CA GLN A 12 -4.69 6.68 14.03
C GLN A 12 -4.66 7.59 12.80
N PRO A 13 -5.71 8.39 12.57
CA PRO A 13 -5.69 9.43 11.54
C PRO A 13 -4.75 10.54 12.02
N GLY A 14 -3.48 10.44 11.62
CA GLY A 14 -2.47 11.38 12.06
C GLY A 14 -1.05 10.91 11.75
N GLY A 15 -0.65 10.99 10.47
CA GLY A 15 0.74 11.13 9.99
C GLY A 15 1.75 10.00 10.25
N ASP A 16 1.64 9.25 11.36
CA ASP A 16 2.66 8.33 11.84
C ASP A 16 2.20 6.88 11.81
N THR A 17 1.84 6.43 10.61
CA THR A 17 1.46 5.03 10.36
C THR A 17 2.70 4.15 10.15
N ILE A 18 2.52 2.83 10.23
CA ILE A 18 3.57 1.86 9.84
C ILE A 18 4.12 2.14 8.43
N PHE A 19 3.28 2.60 7.51
CA PHE A 19 3.70 2.96 6.15
C PHE A 19 4.55 4.23 6.12
N GLY A 20 4.25 5.23 6.96
CA GLY A 20 5.12 6.38 7.15
C GLY A 20 6.52 5.99 7.62
N LYS A 21 6.60 5.05 8.58
CA LYS A 21 7.88 4.50 9.07
C LYS A 21 8.64 3.73 7.99
N ILE A 22 7.94 2.99 7.13
CA ILE A 22 8.54 2.29 5.97
C ILE A 22 9.08 3.29 4.94
N ILE A 23 8.32 4.35 4.61
CA ILE A 23 8.77 5.43 3.71
C ILE A 23 10.05 6.08 4.26
N ARG A 24 10.10 6.34 5.58
CA ARG A 24 11.27 6.89 6.26
C ARG A 24 12.41 5.89 6.50
N LYS A 25 12.24 4.63 6.08
CA LYS A 25 13.21 3.53 6.23
C LYS A 25 13.55 3.22 7.71
N GLU A 26 12.65 3.55 8.62
CA GLU A 26 12.75 3.22 10.04
C GLU A 26 12.42 1.74 10.30
N ILE A 27 11.52 1.18 9.48
CA ILE A 27 11.15 -0.24 9.49
C ILE A 27 11.64 -0.87 8.19
N LEU A 28 12.31 -2.02 8.29
CA LEU A 28 12.74 -2.79 7.14
C LEU A 28 11.53 -3.33 6.37
N ALA A 29 11.43 -2.98 5.09
CA ALA A 29 10.48 -3.54 4.14
C ALA A 29 11.23 -4.07 2.92
N LYS A 30 10.71 -5.13 2.30
CA LYS A 30 11.28 -5.65 1.05
C LYS A 30 10.76 -4.82 -0.12
N ILE A 31 11.49 -3.75 -0.43
CA ILE A 31 11.17 -2.79 -1.49
C ILE A 31 11.34 -3.46 -2.86
N ILE A 32 10.35 -3.24 -3.73
CA ILE A 32 10.29 -3.72 -5.12
C ILE A 32 10.59 -2.56 -6.07
N PHE A 33 10.05 -1.38 -5.76
CA PHE A 33 10.19 -0.17 -6.55
C PHE A 33 10.11 1.07 -5.65
N GLU A 34 10.89 2.10 -5.94
CA GLU A 34 10.84 3.39 -5.24
C GLU A 34 11.10 4.50 -6.25
N ASP A 35 10.28 5.55 -6.22
CA ASP A 35 10.53 6.80 -6.94
C ASP A 35 10.17 8.02 -6.07
N ASP A 36 10.15 9.20 -6.68
CA ASP A 36 9.92 10.49 -6.01
C ASP A 36 8.51 10.59 -5.41
N ARG A 37 7.54 9.84 -5.94
CA ARG A 37 6.10 9.98 -5.66
C ARG A 37 5.54 8.80 -4.87
N CYS A 38 6.11 7.61 -5.00
CA CYS A 38 5.55 6.39 -4.43
C CYS A 38 6.62 5.36 -4.04
N LEU A 39 6.16 4.34 -3.31
CA LEU A 39 6.96 3.20 -2.88
C LEU A 39 6.14 1.91 -3.05
N ALA A 40 6.75 0.87 -3.62
CA ALA A 40 6.19 -0.46 -3.70
C ALA A 40 7.01 -1.47 -2.90
N PHE A 41 6.38 -2.27 -2.05
CA PHE A 41 7.06 -3.25 -1.20
C PHE A 41 6.16 -4.45 -0.91
N HIS A 42 6.78 -5.58 -0.56
CA HIS A 42 6.03 -6.76 -0.15
C HIS A 42 5.38 -6.55 1.21
N ASP A 43 4.10 -6.90 1.30
CA ASP A 43 3.37 -6.90 2.56
C ASP A 43 3.96 -7.93 3.53
N ILE A 44 4.27 -7.48 4.74
CA ILE A 44 4.86 -8.29 5.82
C ILE A 44 3.84 -9.30 6.37
N SER A 45 2.55 -8.99 6.32
CA SER A 45 1.47 -9.80 6.89
C SER A 45 0.78 -10.72 5.88
N SER A 46 1.17 -10.68 4.61
CA SER A 46 0.49 -11.43 3.56
C SER A 46 0.81 -12.93 3.60
N GLN A 47 -0.24 -13.75 3.52
CA GLN A 47 -0.14 -15.20 3.29
C GLN A 47 -0.09 -15.57 1.80
N ALA A 48 -0.31 -14.60 0.89
CA ALA A 48 -0.24 -14.83 -0.55
C ALA A 48 1.20 -14.64 -1.06
N PRO A 49 1.75 -15.59 -1.85
CA PRO A 49 3.16 -15.61 -2.24
C PRO A 49 3.61 -14.45 -3.13
N ARG A 50 2.66 -13.69 -3.70
CA ARG A 50 2.92 -12.59 -4.63
C ARG A 50 2.02 -11.38 -4.35
N HIS A 51 1.86 -11.04 -3.07
CA HIS A 51 1.19 -9.82 -2.64
C HIS A 51 2.21 -8.71 -2.41
N PHE A 52 1.87 -7.50 -2.87
CA PHE A 52 2.64 -6.30 -2.61
C PHE A 52 1.73 -5.08 -2.59
N LEU A 53 2.22 -4.03 -1.92
CA LEU A 53 1.53 -2.77 -1.75
C LEU A 53 2.24 -1.71 -2.57
N VAL A 54 1.48 -0.80 -3.19
CA VAL A 54 1.99 0.45 -3.76
C VAL A 54 1.35 1.61 -3.00
N ILE A 55 2.17 2.45 -2.37
CA ILE A 55 1.72 3.56 -1.53
C ILE A 55 2.29 4.90 -2.02
N PRO A 56 1.54 6.01 -1.90
CA PRO A 56 2.06 7.33 -2.17
C PRO A 56 3.03 7.79 -1.07
N LYS A 57 4.03 8.60 -1.42
CA LYS A 57 4.87 9.30 -0.43
C LYS A 57 4.11 10.48 0.20
N LYS A 58 3.20 11.11 -0.55
CA LYS A 58 2.23 12.09 -0.01
C LYS A 58 1.31 11.37 0.97
N HIS A 59 1.17 11.90 2.18
CA HIS A 59 0.20 11.38 3.13
C HIS A 59 -1.22 11.80 2.71
N ILE A 60 -1.92 10.86 2.09
CA ILE A 60 -3.37 10.88 1.95
C ILE A 60 -3.85 9.78 2.92
N SER A 61 -4.91 9.99 3.69
CA SER A 61 -5.33 9.02 4.72
C SER A 61 -6.27 7.94 4.19
N GLN A 62 -7.14 8.31 3.26
CA GLN A 62 -8.16 7.48 2.61
C GLN A 62 -8.39 7.94 1.16
N VAL A 63 -8.99 7.12 0.30
CA VAL A 63 -9.27 7.52 -1.09
C VAL A 63 -10.40 8.55 -1.11
N SER A 64 -11.37 8.46 -0.20
CA SER A 64 -12.50 9.40 -0.10
C SER A 64 -12.12 10.84 0.20
N VAL A 65 -10.91 11.08 0.72
CA VAL A 65 -10.40 12.42 1.04
C VAL A 65 -9.32 12.89 0.06
N ALA A 66 -9.12 12.17 -1.05
CA ALA A 66 -8.25 12.62 -2.13
C ALA A 66 -8.92 13.79 -2.88
N ASP A 67 -8.13 14.80 -3.22
CA ASP A 67 -8.59 15.95 -4.01
C ASP A 67 -8.35 15.71 -5.51
N ASP A 68 -8.96 16.51 -6.38
CA ASP A 68 -8.78 16.42 -7.84
C ASP A 68 -7.29 16.54 -8.26
N ASP A 69 -6.51 17.31 -7.50
CA ASP A 69 -5.05 17.45 -7.71
C ASP A 69 -4.27 16.13 -7.50
N ASP A 70 -4.87 15.14 -6.82
CA ASP A 70 -4.27 13.83 -6.60
C ASP A 70 -4.54 12.83 -7.74
N GLU A 71 -5.33 13.19 -8.76
CA GLU A 71 -5.66 12.30 -9.88
C GLU A 71 -4.40 11.71 -10.55
N SER A 72 -3.41 12.57 -10.84
CA SER A 72 -2.15 12.13 -11.43
C SER A 72 -1.37 11.18 -10.52
N LEU A 73 -1.44 11.38 -9.20
CA LEU A 73 -0.75 10.55 -8.23
C LEU A 73 -1.42 9.17 -8.13
N LEU A 74 -2.75 9.13 -8.04
CA LEU A 74 -3.51 7.89 -8.00
C LEU A 74 -3.33 7.07 -9.28
N GLY A 75 -3.36 7.73 -10.45
CA GLY A 75 -3.05 7.09 -11.73
C GLY A 75 -1.62 6.53 -11.77
N HIS A 76 -0.65 7.25 -11.21
CA HIS A 76 0.74 6.80 -11.10
C HIS A 76 0.88 5.52 -10.28
N LEU A 77 0.16 5.39 -9.15
CA LEU A 77 0.17 4.17 -8.33
C LEU A 77 -0.30 2.95 -9.14
N MET A 78 -1.34 3.10 -9.96
CA MET A 78 -1.83 2.01 -10.82
C MET A 78 -0.79 1.58 -11.87
N ILE A 79 -0.13 2.55 -12.51
CA ILE A 79 0.89 2.28 -13.52
C ILE A 79 2.11 1.58 -12.90
N VAL A 80 2.55 2.03 -11.72
CA VAL A 80 3.64 1.38 -10.97
C VAL A 80 3.23 -0.03 -10.57
N GLY A 81 2.02 -0.22 -10.05
CA GLY A 81 1.48 -1.54 -9.71
C GLY A 81 1.50 -2.51 -10.90
N LYS A 82 1.06 -2.07 -12.08
CA LYS A 82 1.14 -2.85 -13.33
C LYS A 82 2.58 -3.23 -13.67
N LYS A 83 3.54 -2.30 -13.57
CA LYS A 83 4.95 -2.55 -13.87
C LYS A 83 5.56 -3.58 -12.92
N CYS A 84 5.39 -3.38 -11.62
CA CYS A 84 5.85 -4.32 -10.59
C CYS A 84 5.23 -5.71 -10.80
N ALA A 85 3.94 -5.77 -11.17
CA ALA A 85 3.29 -7.04 -11.47
C ALA A 85 3.92 -7.76 -12.67
N ALA A 86 4.27 -7.03 -13.72
CA ALA A 86 4.98 -7.58 -14.88
C ALA A 86 6.38 -8.09 -14.50
N ASP A 87 7.12 -7.32 -13.70
CA ASP A 87 8.47 -7.68 -13.22
C ASP A 87 8.46 -8.92 -12.32
N LEU A 88 7.39 -9.11 -11.54
CA LEU A 88 7.15 -10.31 -10.73
C LEU A 88 6.57 -11.49 -11.53
N GLY A 89 6.43 -11.35 -12.85
CA GLY A 89 5.98 -12.42 -13.74
C GLY A 89 4.49 -12.78 -13.60
N LEU A 90 3.64 -11.83 -13.21
CA LEU A 90 2.18 -12.00 -13.07
C LEU A 90 1.47 -11.99 -14.43
N LYS A 91 1.77 -13.00 -15.26
CA LYS A 91 1.27 -13.11 -16.64
C LYS A 91 -0.16 -13.60 -16.75
N ARG A 92 -0.68 -14.27 -15.71
CA ARG A 92 -2.04 -14.86 -15.68
C ARG A 92 -3.10 -13.86 -15.18
N GLY A 93 -2.72 -12.61 -14.96
CA GLY A 93 -3.56 -11.58 -14.37
C GLY A 93 -3.27 -11.33 -12.90
N TYR A 94 -3.88 -10.29 -12.37
CA TYR A 94 -3.81 -9.84 -10.99
C TYR A 94 -5.04 -8.98 -10.68
N ARG A 95 -5.35 -8.84 -9.40
CA ARG A 95 -6.39 -7.98 -8.86
C ARG A 95 -5.72 -6.80 -8.19
N MET A 96 -6.15 -5.58 -8.49
CA MET A 96 -5.77 -4.39 -7.74
C MET A 96 -6.94 -4.03 -6.82
N VAL A 97 -6.64 -3.79 -5.54
CA VAL A 97 -7.64 -3.48 -4.51
C VAL A 97 -7.26 -2.18 -3.83
N ALA A 98 -8.21 -1.26 -3.69
CA ALA A 98 -8.11 -0.09 -2.82
C ALA A 98 -9.28 -0.16 -1.84
N ASN A 99 -8.97 -0.33 -0.55
CA ASN A 99 -9.98 -0.45 0.51
C ASN A 99 -10.29 0.93 1.11
N GLU A 100 -11.54 1.16 1.50
CA GLU A 100 -12.00 2.44 2.04
C GLU A 100 -12.88 2.19 3.28
N GLY A 101 -12.58 2.89 4.39
CA GLY A 101 -13.31 2.78 5.64
C GLY A 101 -12.84 1.63 6.55
N ALA A 102 -12.91 1.86 7.86
CA ALA A 102 -12.45 0.90 8.88
C ALA A 102 -13.53 -0.05 9.42
N ASP A 103 -14.74 0.00 8.88
CA ASP A 103 -15.80 -0.92 9.27
C ASP A 103 -15.37 -2.37 9.00
N GLU A 104 -15.64 -3.25 9.97
CA GLU A 104 -15.34 -4.69 9.96
C GLU A 104 -16.06 -5.40 8.79
N GLY A 105 -15.51 -5.26 7.59
CA GLY A 105 -16.11 -5.72 6.33
C GLY A 105 -15.50 -5.10 5.09
N TRP A 106 -14.90 -3.90 5.21
CA TRP A 106 -14.36 -3.14 4.07
C TRP A 106 -12.84 -3.27 3.89
N GLY A 107 -12.15 -3.89 4.85
CA GLY A 107 -10.79 -4.39 4.67
C GLY A 107 -9.67 -3.36 4.71
N GLN A 108 -9.93 -2.10 5.10
CA GLN A 108 -8.85 -1.14 5.31
C GLN A 108 -8.14 -1.42 6.65
N SER A 109 -6.90 -1.88 6.60
CA SER A 109 -6.11 -2.20 7.79
C SER A 109 -5.16 -1.08 8.24
N VAL A 110 -4.90 -0.06 7.41
CA VAL A 110 -3.99 1.07 7.73
C VAL A 110 -4.55 2.39 7.17
N TYR A 111 -4.58 3.45 7.99
CA TYR A 111 -5.02 4.81 7.61
C TYR A 111 -3.93 5.63 6.93
N HIS A 112 -3.49 5.11 5.81
CA HIS A 112 -2.66 5.80 4.85
C HIS A 112 -3.18 5.26 3.52
N THR A 113 -3.73 6.15 2.68
CA THR A 113 -4.64 5.85 1.56
C THR A 113 -4.30 4.51 1.02
N SER A 114 -5.22 3.59 1.31
CA SER A 114 -5.01 2.17 1.21
C SER A 114 -4.19 1.89 -0.01
N SER A 115 -2.98 1.43 0.28
CA SER A 115 -2.15 0.63 -0.60
C SER A 115 -2.99 0.03 -1.70
N MET A 116 -2.66 0.33 -2.96
CA MET A 116 -3.20 -0.49 -4.03
C MET A 116 -2.61 -1.88 -3.80
N SER A 117 -3.41 -2.75 -3.18
CA SER A 117 -3.05 -4.11 -2.83
C SER A 117 -3.24 -4.92 -4.10
N LEU A 118 -2.11 -5.36 -4.65
CA LEU A 118 -2.11 -6.24 -5.80
C LEU A 118 -2.16 -7.68 -5.31
N GLU A 119 -3.35 -8.27 -5.39
CA GLU A 119 -3.57 -9.67 -5.09
C GLU A 119 -3.53 -10.49 -6.37
N VAL A 120 -2.67 -11.50 -6.40
CA VAL A 120 -2.57 -12.41 -7.53
C VAL A 120 -3.70 -13.42 -7.45
N GLY A 121 -4.63 -13.36 -8.39
CA GLY A 121 -5.64 -14.40 -8.57
C GLY A 121 -4.96 -15.75 -8.83
N ARG A 122 -5.50 -16.82 -8.22
CA ARG A 122 -5.07 -18.21 -8.40
C ARG A 122 -5.11 -18.65 -9.88
#